data_AF-A0A5P2QQG1-F1
#
_entry.id   AF-A0A5P2QQG1-F1
#
_cell.length_a   1.000
_cell.length_b   1.000
_cell.length_c   1.000
_cell.angle_alpha   90.00
_cell.angle_beta   90.00
_cell.angle_gamma   90.00
#
_symmetry.space_group_name_H-M   'P 1'
#
loop_
_entity.id
_entity.type
_entity.pdbx_description
1 polymer ?
#
loop_
_entity_poly.entity_id
_entity_poly.type
_entity_poly.pdbx_seq_one_letter_code
_entity_poly.pdbx_strand_id
1 'polypeptide(L)' 'MKIQRHVKMPAALHRDLRAYAEALGREQGEVIADPMRLIVPMLERFIATDRGFAKARRATTQETDD' A
#
# COMPACT_ATOMS: atom_id res chain seq x y z
N MET A 1 17.34 2.27 -1.67
CA MET A 1 17.45 0.85 -1.27
C MET A 1 16.12 0.16 -1.57
N LYS A 2 16.09 -0.96 -2.28
CA LYS A 2 14.85 -1.75 -2.51
C LYS A 2 14.85 -2.94 -1.54
N ILE A 3 13.75 -3.17 -0.84
CA ILE A 3 13.58 -4.31 0.07
C ILE A 3 12.56 -5.27 -0.56
N GLN A 4 12.92 -6.54 -0.71
CA GLN A 4 12.02 -7.60 -1.19
C GLN A 4 11.66 -8.54 -0.04
N ARG A 5 10.37 -8.80 0.15
CA ARG A 5 9.84 -9.70 1.19
C ARG A 5 8.76 -10.58 0.58
N HIS A 6 8.65 -11.81 1.07
CA HIS A 6 7.53 -12.69 0.75
C HIS A 6 6.37 -12.44 1.73
N VAL A 7 5.16 -12.28 1.20
CA VAL A 7 3.94 -12.12 1.98
C VAL A 7 3.03 -13.31 1.71
N LYS A 8 2.58 -13.98 2.77
CA LYS A 8 1.55 -15.02 2.65
C LYS A 8 0.19 -14.34 2.58
N MET A 9 -0.57 -14.64 1.53
CA MET A 9 -1.89 -14.05 1.28
C MET A 9 -2.95 -15.15 1.23
N PRO A 10 -4.11 -14.97 1.91
CA PRO A 10 -5.25 -15.84 1.70
C PRO A 10 -5.65 -15.88 0.22
N ALA A 11 -6.03 -17.06 -0.29
CA ALA A 11 -6.41 -17.22 -1.69
C ALA A 11 -7.57 -16.30 -2.11
N ALA A 12 -8.50 -16.04 -1.20
CA ALA A 12 -9.60 -15.10 -1.43
C ALA A 12 -9.07 -13.68 -1.70
N LEU A 13 -8.20 -13.16 -0.83
CA LEU A 13 -7.63 -11.83 -0.99
C LEU A 13 -6.81 -11.69 -2.29
N HIS A 14 -6.10 -12.74 -2.71
CA HIS A 14 -5.39 -12.72 -3.99
C HIS A 14 -6.36 -12.63 -5.19
N ARG A 15 -7.51 -13.32 -5.14
CA ARG A 15 -8.55 -13.21 -6.18
C ARG A 15 -9.17 -11.81 -6.18
N ASP A 16 -9.44 -11.25 -5.02
CA ASP A 16 -10.02 -9.91 -4.89
C ASP A 16 -9.05 -8.85 -5.43
N LEU A 17 -7.75 -8.98 -5.13
CA LEU A 17 -6.73 -8.08 -5.67
C LEU A 17 -6.64 -8.14 -7.20
N ARG A 18 -6.79 -9.33 -7.80
CA ARG A 18 -6.86 -9.48 -9.26
C ARG A 18 -8.09 -8.79 -9.84
N ALA A 19 -9.26 -9.03 -9.27
CA ALA A 19 -10.51 -8.41 -9.71
C ALA A 19 -10.44 -6.88 -9.59
N TYR A 20 -9.84 -6.37 -8.51
CA TYR A 20 -9.60 -4.95 -8.30
C TYR A 20 -8.66 -4.36 -9.36
N ALA A 21 -7.56 -5.04 -9.70
CA ALA A 21 -6.65 -4.60 -10.75
C ALA A 21 -7.32 -4.55 -12.13
N GLU A 22 -8.20 -5.51 -12.44
CA GLU A 22 -8.99 -5.49 -13.67
C GLU A 22 -9.97 -4.31 -13.72
N ALA A 23 -10.69 -4.06 -12.63
CA ALA A 23 -11.63 -2.93 -12.54
C ALA A 23 -10.91 -1.58 -12.67
N LEU A 24 -9.81 -1.41 -11.92
CA LEU A 24 -9.02 -0.19 -11.93
C LEU A 24 -8.37 0.05 -13.30
N GLY A 25 -7.87 -1.01 -13.94
CA GLY A 25 -7.30 -0.91 -15.28
C GLY A 25 -8.32 -0.46 -16.32
N ARG A 26 -9.55 -1.00 -16.27
CA ARG A 26 -10.64 -0.55 -17.14
C ARG A 26 -10.98 0.93 -16.94
N GLU A 27 -10.99 1.39 -15.68
CA GLU A 27 -11.24 2.80 -15.34
C GLU A 27 -10.15 3.73 -15.89
N GLN A 28 -8.89 3.30 -15.84
CA GLN A 28 -7.74 4.11 -16.28
C GLN A 28 -7.43 3.95 -17.77
N GLY A 29 -8.09 3.02 -18.47
CA GLY A 29 -7.76 2.68 -19.86
C GLY A 29 -6.42 1.95 -20.02
N GLU A 30 -5.92 1.33 -18.95
CA GLU A 30 -4.63 0.64 -18.92
C GLU A 30 -4.75 -0.81 -18.42
N VAL A 31 -3.83 -1.68 -18.82
CA VAL A 31 -3.78 -3.06 -18.33
C VAL A 31 -2.82 -3.14 -17.15
N ILE A 32 -3.33 -3.46 -15.97
CA ILE A 32 -2.51 -3.76 -14.78
C ILE A 32 -2.12 -5.24 -14.82
N ALA A 33 -0.99 -5.54 -15.48
CA ALA A 33 -0.54 -6.92 -15.73
C ALA A 33 -0.14 -7.68 -14.45
N ASP A 34 0.38 -6.98 -13.45
CA ASP A 34 0.75 -7.57 -12.15
C ASP A 34 0.01 -6.87 -11.01
N PRO A 35 -1.08 -7.45 -10.49
CA PRO A 35 -1.84 -6.91 -9.37
C PRO A 35 -1.01 -6.71 -8.10
N MET A 36 0.09 -7.45 -7.93
CA MET A 36 0.95 -7.34 -6.74
C MET A 36 1.65 -5.97 -6.66
N ARG A 37 1.83 -5.30 -7.81
CA ARG A 37 2.42 -3.96 -7.86
C ARG A 37 1.52 -2.89 -7.24
N LEU A 38 0.24 -3.19 -7.00
CA LEU A 38 -0.69 -2.28 -6.31
C LEU A 38 -0.48 -2.27 -4.79
N ILE A 39 0.08 -3.34 -4.20
CA ILE A 39 0.20 -3.47 -2.75
C ILE A 39 1.05 -2.34 -2.16
N VAL A 40 2.20 -2.05 -2.77
CA VAL A 40 3.10 -0.99 -2.29
C VAL A 40 2.42 0.39 -2.30
N PRO A 41 1.90 0.91 -3.42
CA PRO A 41 1.24 2.22 -3.43
C PRO A 41 -0.03 2.26 -2.57
N MET A 42 -0.74 1.13 -2.40
CA MET A 42 -1.86 1.05 -1.47
C MET A 42 -1.41 1.20 -0.01
N LEU A 43 -0.33 0.53 0.40
CA LEU A 43 0.22 0.66 1.75
C LEU A 43 0.79 2.06 2.00
N GLU A 44 1.47 2.65 1.01
CA GLU A 44 1.95 4.03 1.09
C GLU A 44 0.79 4.99 1.35
N ARG A 45 -0.31 4.88 0.58
CA ARG A 45 -1.48 5.74 0.75
C ARG A 45 -2.22 5.47 2.06
N PHE A 46 -2.27 4.22 2.51
CA PHE A 46 -2.84 3.86 3.81
C PHE A 46 -2.07 4.54 4.94
N ILE A 47 -0.74 4.38 4.98
CA ILE A 47 0.13 4.98 6.00
C ILE A 47 0.07 6.51 5.95
N ALA A 48 0.05 7.11 4.75
CA ALA A 48 0.02 8.56 4.59
C ALA A 48 -1.26 9.22 5.14
N THR A 49 -2.37 8.48 5.17
CA THR A 49 -3.67 9.00 5.64
C THR A 49 -3.96 8.69 7.12
N ASP A 50 -3.13 7.86 7.76
CA ASP A 50 -3.25 7.52 9.19
C ASP A 50 -2.82 8.71 10.08
N ARG A 51 -3.80 9.40 10.66
CA ARG A 51 -3.58 10.53 11.57
C ARG A 51 -2.94 10.12 12.89
N GLY A 52 -3.25 8.92 13.40
CA GLY A 52 -2.64 8.40 14.63
C GLY A 52 -1.15 8.18 14.43
N PHE A 53 -0.79 7.57 13.30
CA PHE A 53 0.59 7.42 12.88
C PHE A 53 1.29 8.76 12.63
N ALA A 54 0.60 9.71 11.98
CA ALA A 54 1.14 11.05 11.76
C ALA A 54 1.43 11.80 13.08
N LYS A 55 0.56 11.66 14.10
CA LYS A 55 0.77 12.25 15.43
C LYS A 55 1.97 11.62 16.14
N ALA A 56 2.07 10.30 16.13
CA ALA A 56 3.19 9.57 16.75
C ALA A 56 4.53 9.99 16.14
N ARG A 57 4.61 10.09 14.80
CA ARG A 57 5.80 10.56 14.09
C ARG A 57 6.24 11.97 14.50
N ARG A 58 5.30 12.90 14.71
CA ARG A 58 5.61 14.27 15.14
C ARG A 58 6.17 14.30 16.56
N ALA A 59 5.57 13.53 17.48
CA ALA A 59 6.04 13.45 18.85
C ALA A 59 7.50 12.95 18.93
N THR A 60 7.85 11.91 18.17
CA THR A 60 9.24 11.42 18.11
C THR A 60 10.24 12.39 17.50
N THR A 61 9.82 13.30 16.62
CA THR A 61 10.72 14.33 16.07
C THR A 61 10.97 15.45 17.08
N GLN A 62 9.97 15.79 17.90
CA GLN A 62 10.12 16.79 18.95
C GLN A 62 11.01 16.32 20.11
N GLU A 63 11.05 15.01 20.38
CA GLU A 63 11.86 14.41 21.43
C GLU A 63 13.37 14.33 21.09
N THR A 64 13.74 14.56 19.83
CA THR A 64 15.13 14.60 19.36
C THR A 64 15.70 16.02 19.21
N ASP A 65 14.87 17.05 19.41
CA ASP A 65 15.24 18.48 19.34
C ASP A 65 15.38 19.13 20.73
N ASP A 66 15.29 18.35 21.81
CA ASP A 66 15.55 18.69 23.22
C ASP A 66 16.75 17.86 23.73
#